data_AF-A0A2A5XC10-F1
#
_entry.id   AF-A0A2A5XC10-F1
#
_cell.length_a   1.000
_cell.length_b   1.000
_cell.length_c   1.000
_cell.angle_alpha   90.00
_cell.angle_beta   90.00
_cell.angle_gamma   90.00
#
_symmetry.space_group_name_H-M   'P 1'
#
loop_
_entity.id
_entity.type
_entity.pdbx_description
1 polymer ?
#
loop_
_entity_poly.entity_id
_entity_poly.type
_entity_poly.pdbx_seq_one_letter_code
_entity_poly.pdbx_strand_id
1 'polypeptide(L)'
;NNTYYFAGISKNSASKLKNHPNVSSLKRNVKEKGIRGNNIFPHDKSYNWNSDFYGPIYIPKKNSTIPINKSNISVYKRLIEVYENNKLEIDGDKIIINEKEVFEYKFKQDYYWLMGDNRGNSQDSRAWGFVPFDHVVGKPVFKWLSIDYNAKGLDKIRWERMFTTVHGKGVPNSYFTHFIIILILYYLFSFLYKKYKK
;
A
#
# COMPACT_ATOMS: atom_id res chain seq x y z
N ASN A 1 -10.03 12.09 -34.32
CA ASN A 1 -9.27 11.03 -33.61
C ASN A 1 -9.02 11.45 -32.18
N ASN A 2 -9.87 10.98 -31.26
CA ASN A 2 -9.69 11.27 -29.83
C ASN A 2 -8.81 10.19 -29.21
N THR A 3 -7.78 10.59 -28.47
CA THR A 3 -6.95 9.67 -27.67
C THR A 3 -7.40 9.75 -26.23
N TYR A 4 -7.70 8.61 -25.62
CA TYR A 4 -8.12 8.52 -24.22
C TYR A 4 -7.08 7.76 -23.40
N TYR A 5 -6.81 8.24 -22.19
CA TYR A 5 -5.88 7.62 -21.25
C TYR A 5 -6.64 6.99 -20.09
N PHE A 6 -6.30 5.74 -19.79
CA PHE A 6 -6.89 4.99 -18.68
C PHE A 6 -5.78 4.50 -17.76
N ALA A 7 -5.85 4.87 -16.48
CA ALA A 7 -4.95 4.34 -15.46
C ALA A 7 -5.49 2.99 -14.94
N GLY A 8 -4.59 2.03 -14.67
CA GLY A 8 -4.94 0.82 -13.92
C GLY A 8 -5.78 -0.23 -14.67
N ILE A 9 -5.80 -0.23 -16.01
CA ILE A 9 -6.57 -1.23 -16.77
C ILE A 9 -6.00 -2.65 -16.61
N SER A 10 -6.86 -3.61 -16.25
CA SER A 10 -6.47 -5.03 -16.16
C SER A 10 -6.14 -5.60 -17.54
N LYS A 11 -5.34 -6.68 -17.59
CA LYS A 11 -5.05 -7.38 -18.86
C LYS A 11 -6.34 -7.84 -19.55
N ASN A 12 -7.30 -8.38 -18.77
CA ASN A 12 -8.58 -8.85 -19.30
C ASN A 12 -9.42 -7.70 -19.89
N SER A 13 -9.55 -6.59 -19.15
CA SER A 13 -10.27 -5.40 -19.60
C SER A 13 -9.64 -4.80 -20.86
N ALA A 14 -8.29 -4.75 -20.91
CA ALA A 14 -7.56 -4.27 -22.08
C ALA A 14 -7.81 -5.15 -23.31
N SER A 15 -7.82 -6.48 -23.16
CA SER A 15 -8.13 -7.40 -24.26
C SER A 15 -9.55 -7.21 -24.79
N LYS A 16 -10.55 -7.01 -23.92
CA LYS A 16 -11.92 -6.70 -24.33
C LYS A 16 -12.01 -5.37 -25.08
N LEU A 17 -11.33 -4.33 -24.56
CA LEU A 17 -11.31 -3.01 -25.17
C LEU A 17 -10.66 -3.03 -26.56
N LYS A 18 -9.59 -3.81 -26.74
CA LYS A 18 -8.89 -3.96 -28.03
C LYS A 18 -9.81 -4.47 -29.15
N ASN A 19 -10.82 -5.28 -28.83
CA ASN A 19 -11.75 -5.86 -29.80
C ASN A 19 -13.02 -5.03 -30.01
N HIS A 20 -13.14 -3.87 -29.36
CA HIS A 20 -14.34 -3.04 -29.46
C HIS A 20 -14.38 -2.29 -30.81
N PRO A 21 -15.52 -2.23 -31.53
CA PRO A 21 -15.58 -1.65 -32.89
C PRO A 21 -15.16 -0.18 -32.95
N ASN A 22 -15.32 0.56 -31.86
CA ASN A 22 -14.93 1.97 -31.76
C ASN A 22 -13.47 2.20 -31.31
N VAL A 23 -12.64 1.15 -31.23
CA VAL A 23 -11.23 1.24 -30.81
C VAL A 23 -10.33 0.92 -31.98
N SER A 24 -9.64 1.94 -32.50
CA SER A 24 -8.69 1.78 -33.61
C SER A 24 -7.36 1.15 -33.16
N SER A 25 -6.82 1.57 -32.01
CA SER A 25 -5.59 1.02 -31.45
C SER A 25 -5.55 1.12 -29.94
N LEU A 26 -4.78 0.23 -29.31
CA LEU A 26 -4.56 0.19 -27.87
C LEU A 26 -3.08 -0.05 -27.60
N LYS A 27 -2.41 0.90 -26.95
CA LYS A 27 -1.01 0.79 -26.53
C LYS A 27 -0.92 0.92 -25.01
N ARG A 28 -0.16 0.03 -24.37
CA ARG A 28 0.18 0.18 -22.96
C ARG A 28 1.13 1.36 -22.80
N ASN A 29 0.75 2.30 -21.93
CA ASN A 29 1.63 3.38 -21.52
C ASN A 29 2.41 2.94 -20.28
N VAL A 30 3.65 2.50 -20.48
CA VAL A 30 4.60 2.11 -19.43
C VAL A 30 5.93 2.81 -19.69
N LYS A 31 6.69 3.06 -18.64
CA LYS A 31 8.05 3.60 -18.73
C LYS A 31 9.00 2.61 -19.42
N GLU A 32 10.15 3.07 -19.86
CA GLU A 32 11.16 2.18 -20.45
C GLU A 32 11.96 1.46 -19.37
N LYS A 33 12.19 0.16 -19.55
CA LYS A 33 12.98 -0.64 -18.60
C LYS A 33 14.43 -0.18 -18.63
N GLY A 34 15.03 0.03 -17.46
CA GLY A 34 16.41 0.50 -17.32
C GLY A 34 16.57 2.02 -17.41
N ILE A 35 15.49 2.77 -17.61
CA ILE A 35 15.50 4.22 -17.43
C ILE A 35 15.10 4.54 -16.00
N ARG A 36 15.99 5.21 -15.26
CA ARG A 36 15.76 5.63 -13.88
C ARG A 36 14.59 6.61 -13.81
N GLY A 37 13.64 6.34 -12.91
CA GLY A 37 12.56 7.27 -12.62
C GLY A 37 12.97 8.35 -11.63
N ASN A 38 12.32 9.50 -11.71
CA ASN A 38 12.43 10.53 -10.67
C ASN A 38 11.77 10.05 -9.38
N ASN A 39 12.36 10.41 -8.24
CA ASN A 39 11.87 10.07 -6.91
C ASN A 39 11.64 8.56 -6.68
N ILE A 40 12.58 7.74 -7.13
CA ILE A 40 12.56 6.29 -6.96
C ILE A 40 13.59 5.90 -5.89
N PHE A 41 13.14 5.23 -4.84
CA PHE A 41 14.01 4.64 -3.81
C PHE A 41 15.01 3.66 -4.48
N PRO A 42 16.28 3.56 -4.05
CA PRO A 42 16.92 4.21 -2.90
C PRO A 42 17.47 5.62 -3.13
N HIS A 43 17.06 6.30 -4.20
CA HIS A 43 17.58 7.62 -4.64
C HIS A 43 19.08 7.63 -4.99
N ASP A 44 19.68 6.47 -5.15
CA ASP A 44 21.05 6.29 -5.62
C ASP A 44 21.06 6.19 -7.16
N LYS A 45 22.16 6.62 -7.78
CA LYS A 45 22.34 6.63 -9.24
C LYS A 45 22.75 5.26 -9.78
N SER A 46 23.27 4.38 -8.93
CA SER A 46 23.60 2.99 -9.27
C SER A 46 22.38 2.14 -9.64
N TYR A 47 21.16 2.60 -9.29
CA TYR A 47 19.91 1.90 -9.57
C TYR A 47 19.12 2.57 -10.70
N ASN A 48 18.97 1.82 -11.79
CA ASN A 48 18.19 2.21 -12.97
C ASN A 48 16.72 1.75 -12.89
N TRP A 49 16.11 1.88 -11.71
CA TRP A 49 14.74 1.49 -11.43
C TRP A 49 13.74 2.60 -11.75
N ASN A 50 12.51 2.21 -12.09
CA ASN A 50 11.38 3.11 -12.21
C ASN A 50 10.08 2.50 -11.68
N SER A 51 9.00 3.28 -11.74
CA SER A 51 7.69 2.93 -11.17
C SER A 51 7.04 1.68 -11.78
N ASP A 52 7.40 1.32 -13.02
CA ASP A 52 6.90 0.14 -13.73
C ASP A 52 7.90 -1.02 -13.70
N PHE A 53 9.20 -0.71 -13.61
CA PHE A 53 10.31 -1.66 -13.60
C PHE A 53 11.20 -1.40 -12.38
N TYR A 54 10.87 -2.07 -11.27
CA TYR A 54 11.52 -1.87 -9.98
C TYR A 54 12.17 -3.18 -9.48
N GLY A 55 13.31 -3.08 -8.80
CA GLY A 55 13.97 -4.21 -8.17
C GLY A 55 14.86 -5.06 -9.09
N PRO A 56 15.32 -6.23 -8.64
CA PRO A 56 14.90 -6.94 -7.42
C PRO A 56 15.34 -6.26 -6.12
N ILE A 57 14.57 -6.46 -5.05
CA ILE A 57 14.88 -5.96 -3.71
C ILE A 57 14.50 -7.02 -2.67
N TYR A 58 15.38 -7.26 -1.70
CA TYR A 58 15.06 -8.13 -0.57
C TYR A 58 14.42 -7.31 0.54
N ILE A 59 13.24 -7.77 1.01
CA ILE A 59 12.52 -7.18 2.14
C ILE A 59 12.96 -7.90 3.42
N PRO A 60 13.65 -7.21 4.34
CA PRO A 60 14.17 -7.88 5.52
C PRO A 60 13.09 -8.34 6.49
N LYS A 61 13.29 -9.53 7.05
CA LYS A 61 12.56 -10.03 8.21
C LYS A 61 13.44 -9.97 9.45
N LYS A 62 12.84 -9.94 10.63
CA LYS A 62 13.57 -10.00 11.90
C LYS A 62 14.50 -11.21 11.92
N ASN A 63 15.72 -11.01 12.40
CA ASN A 63 16.81 -11.99 12.48
C ASN A 63 17.32 -12.53 11.13
N SER A 64 16.86 -12.02 9.99
CA SER A 64 17.51 -12.31 8.71
C SER A 64 18.85 -11.60 8.61
N THR A 65 19.78 -12.23 7.90
CA THR A 65 21.10 -11.67 7.60
C THR A 65 21.23 -11.48 6.11
N ILE A 66 21.85 -10.39 5.69
CA ILE A 66 22.27 -10.18 4.30
C ILE A 66 23.73 -9.73 4.24
N PRO A 67 24.45 -10.04 3.15
CA PRO A 67 25.71 -9.38 2.86
C PRO A 67 25.48 -7.87 2.70
N ILE A 68 26.32 -7.04 3.30
CA ILE A 68 26.29 -5.58 3.16
C ILE A 68 27.59 -5.12 2.52
N ASN A 69 27.46 -4.27 1.51
CA ASN A 69 28.57 -3.68 0.77
C ASN A 69 28.13 -2.36 0.13
N LYS A 70 29.07 -1.67 -0.51
CA LYS A 70 28.82 -0.40 -1.18
C LYS A 70 27.71 -0.44 -2.24
N SER A 71 27.49 -1.58 -2.89
CA SER A 71 26.48 -1.69 -3.95
C SER A 71 25.05 -1.74 -3.43
N ASN A 72 24.83 -2.19 -2.18
CA ASN A 72 23.50 -2.34 -1.60
C ASN A 72 23.25 -1.49 -0.35
N ILE A 73 24.28 -0.83 0.19
CA ILE A 73 24.15 -0.05 1.41
C ILE A 73 23.13 1.08 1.26
N SER A 74 22.96 1.70 0.09
CA SER A 74 21.94 2.75 -0.11
C SER A 74 20.51 2.23 0.06
N VAL A 75 20.26 0.94 -0.17
CA VAL A 75 18.96 0.30 0.09
C VAL A 75 18.71 0.09 1.58
N TYR A 76 19.73 -0.25 2.35
CA TYR A 76 19.56 -0.67 3.76
C TYR A 76 20.01 0.37 4.78
N LYS A 77 20.68 1.45 4.34
CA LYS A 77 21.24 2.51 5.18
C LYS A 77 20.23 3.04 6.20
N ARG A 78 19.03 3.44 5.75
CA ARG A 78 18.00 3.98 6.64
C ARG A 78 17.54 2.98 7.70
N LEU A 79 17.50 1.69 7.36
CA LEU A 79 17.10 0.64 8.30
C LEU A 79 18.12 0.52 9.41
N ILE A 80 19.40 0.43 9.03
CA ILE A 80 20.53 0.27 9.94
C ILE A 80 20.70 1.52 10.82
N GLU A 81 20.75 2.70 10.19
CA GLU A 81 21.11 3.95 10.87
C GLU A 81 19.95 4.53 11.67
N VAL A 82 18.77 4.66 11.05
CA VAL A 82 17.63 5.38 11.63
C VAL A 82 16.69 4.43 12.38
N TYR A 83 16.28 3.32 11.77
CA TYR A 83 15.26 2.46 12.37
C TYR A 83 15.83 1.49 13.42
N GLU A 84 17.11 1.14 13.34
CA GLU A 84 17.77 0.24 14.30
C GLU A 84 18.83 0.95 15.18
N ASN A 85 18.91 2.29 15.05
CA ASN A 85 19.74 3.19 15.85
C ASN A 85 21.22 2.78 15.92
N ASN A 86 21.84 2.51 14.78
CA ASN A 86 23.29 2.24 14.71
C ASN A 86 24.04 3.42 14.08
N LYS A 87 25.30 3.61 14.48
CA LYS A 87 26.21 4.52 13.78
C LYS A 87 26.75 3.83 12.53
N LEU A 88 26.47 4.36 11.35
CA LEU A 88 26.93 3.83 10.07
C LEU A 88 27.91 4.80 9.40
N GLU A 89 29.10 4.31 9.09
CA GLU A 89 30.13 5.05 8.36
C GLU A 89 30.54 4.26 7.11
N ILE A 90 30.82 4.97 6.03
CA ILE A 90 31.27 4.39 4.75
C ILE A 90 32.64 5.00 4.45
N ASP A 91 33.68 4.17 4.50
CA ASP A 91 35.06 4.56 4.18
C ASP A 91 35.54 3.78 2.96
N GLY A 92 35.53 4.43 1.79
CA GLY A 92 35.85 3.80 0.52
C GLY A 92 34.86 2.68 0.16
N ASP A 93 35.30 1.43 0.34
CA ASP A 93 34.49 0.22 0.14
C ASP A 93 34.14 -0.48 1.46
N LYS A 94 34.67 0.01 2.58
CA LYS A 94 34.42 -0.52 3.92
C LYS A 94 33.12 0.02 4.48
N ILE A 95 32.32 -0.87 5.04
CA ILE A 95 31.11 -0.51 5.77
C ILE A 95 31.39 -0.72 7.25
N ILE A 96 31.30 0.37 8.03
CA ILE A 96 31.58 0.37 9.46
C ILE A 96 30.27 0.62 10.20
N ILE A 97 29.89 -0.30 11.08
CA ILE A 97 28.70 -0.18 11.94
C ILE A 97 29.14 -0.24 13.39
N ASN A 98 28.84 0.80 14.16
CA ASN A 98 29.24 0.93 15.57
C ASN A 98 30.74 0.64 15.77
N GLU A 99 31.59 1.35 15.00
CA GLU A 99 33.06 1.27 15.06
C GLU A 99 33.68 -0.06 14.60
N LYS A 100 32.88 -0.98 14.05
CA LYS A 100 33.35 -2.27 13.52
C LYS A 100 33.10 -2.38 12.03
N GLU A 101 34.13 -2.77 11.29
CA GLU A 101 33.98 -3.16 9.88
C GLU A 101 33.13 -4.42 9.79
N VAL A 102 32.11 -4.41 8.92
CA VAL A 102 31.16 -5.51 8.75
C VAL A 102 30.98 -5.86 7.27
N PHE A 103 30.74 -7.13 6.99
CA PHE A 103 30.44 -7.66 5.66
C PHE A 103 29.01 -8.20 5.55
N GLU A 104 28.32 -8.33 6.69
CA GLU A 104 26.96 -8.78 6.81
C GLU A 104 26.21 -7.97 7.87
N TYR A 105 24.89 -7.91 7.74
CA TYR A 105 24.03 -7.26 8.71
C TYR A 105 22.84 -8.13 9.06
N LYS A 106 22.59 -8.28 10.36
CA LYS A 106 21.43 -9.00 10.90
C LYS A 106 20.38 -8.00 11.37
N PHE A 107 19.20 -8.04 10.76
CA PHE A 107 18.10 -7.13 11.07
C PHE A 107 17.45 -7.45 12.41
N LYS A 108 17.17 -6.40 13.20
CA LYS A 108 16.59 -6.50 14.55
C LYS A 108 15.06 -6.51 14.55
N GLN A 109 14.42 -6.11 13.44
CA GLN A 109 12.97 -6.11 13.29
C GLN A 109 12.48 -6.48 11.89
N ASP A 110 11.17 -6.66 11.76
CA ASP A 110 10.50 -6.90 10.48
C ASP A 110 10.32 -5.58 9.71
N TYR A 111 10.45 -5.66 8.39
CA TYR A 111 10.24 -4.54 7.49
C TYR A 111 9.18 -4.85 6.44
N TYR A 112 8.49 -3.81 6.00
CA TYR A 112 7.39 -3.90 5.06
C TYR A 112 7.67 -3.06 3.82
N TRP A 113 7.18 -3.55 2.69
CA TRP A 113 7.10 -2.83 1.44
C TRP A 113 5.64 -2.53 1.13
N LEU A 114 5.23 -1.29 1.33
CA LEU A 114 3.85 -0.85 1.16
C LEU A 114 3.63 -0.34 -0.27
N MET A 115 2.51 -0.72 -0.86
CA MET A 115 2.11 -0.25 -2.19
C MET A 115 0.69 0.30 -2.13
N GLY A 116 0.47 1.46 -2.75
CA GLY A 116 -0.87 2.01 -2.89
C GLY A 116 -1.67 1.30 -3.99
N ASP A 117 -2.97 1.17 -3.77
CA ASP A 117 -3.88 0.58 -4.77
C ASP A 117 -3.91 1.38 -6.07
N ASN A 118 -3.87 2.72 -5.97
CA ASN A 118 -3.68 3.60 -7.12
C ASN A 118 -2.19 3.72 -7.47
N ARG A 119 -1.61 2.63 -7.97
CA ARG A 119 -0.15 2.49 -8.21
C ARG A 119 0.47 3.62 -9.04
N GLY A 120 -0.26 4.18 -10.01
CA GLY A 120 0.26 5.25 -10.85
C GLY A 120 0.37 6.60 -10.14
N ASN A 121 -0.40 6.80 -9.07
CA ASN A 121 -0.51 8.07 -8.35
C ASN A 121 -0.28 7.91 -6.85
N SER A 122 0.49 6.90 -6.44
CA SER A 122 0.82 6.66 -5.04
C SER A 122 2.28 6.97 -4.78
N GLN A 123 2.53 7.81 -3.78
CA GLN A 123 3.84 7.93 -3.14
C GLN A 123 3.92 6.82 -2.08
N ASP A 124 4.34 5.64 -2.51
CA ASP A 124 4.46 4.45 -1.66
C ASP A 124 5.93 4.01 -1.50
N SER A 125 6.19 2.80 -1.02
CA SER A 125 7.56 2.34 -0.75
C SER A 125 8.50 2.44 -1.95
N ARG A 126 7.98 2.44 -3.18
CA ARG A 126 8.79 2.70 -4.40
C ARG A 126 9.44 4.07 -4.39
N ALA A 127 8.85 5.04 -3.69
CA ALA A 127 9.37 6.39 -3.53
C ALA A 127 10.20 6.53 -2.24
N TRP A 128 9.70 6.07 -1.09
CA TRP A 128 10.31 6.38 0.22
C TRP A 128 10.94 5.18 0.97
N GLY A 129 10.87 3.97 0.41
CA GLY A 129 11.54 2.79 0.95
C GLY A 129 10.71 1.97 1.94
N PHE A 130 11.38 1.32 2.89
CA PHE A 130 10.76 0.36 3.81
C PHE A 130 10.06 1.02 5.00
N VAL A 131 9.05 0.33 5.55
CA VAL A 131 8.44 0.67 6.85
C VAL A 131 8.86 -0.35 7.90
N PRO A 132 9.47 0.06 9.02
CA PRO A 132 9.73 -0.85 10.15
C PRO A 132 8.42 -1.25 10.85
N PHE A 133 8.39 -2.44 11.46
CA PHE A 133 7.20 -2.94 12.14
C PHE A 133 6.71 -2.05 13.28
N ASP A 134 7.61 -1.40 14.01
CA ASP A 134 7.28 -0.46 15.08
C ASP A 134 6.48 0.77 14.63
N HIS A 135 6.40 1.06 13.32
CA HIS A 135 5.53 2.09 12.75
C HIS A 135 4.15 1.54 12.32
N VAL A 136 3.90 0.24 12.46
CA VAL A 136 2.63 -0.40 12.10
C VAL A 136 1.71 -0.44 13.34
N VAL A 137 0.73 0.46 13.37
CA VAL A 137 -0.19 0.61 14.51
C VAL A 137 -1.30 -0.46 14.52
N GLY A 138 -1.72 -0.97 13.37
CA GLY A 138 -2.81 -1.95 13.32
C GLY A 138 -3.28 -2.31 11.92
N LYS A 139 -4.41 -3.03 11.87
CA LYS A 139 -5.05 -3.49 10.64
C LYS A 139 -6.49 -2.97 10.57
N PRO A 140 -6.97 -2.50 9.42
CA PRO A 140 -8.35 -2.06 9.27
C PRO A 140 -9.29 -3.27 9.39
N VAL A 141 -10.27 -3.19 10.30
CA VAL A 141 -11.20 -4.32 10.58
C VAL A 141 -12.60 -4.11 10.01
N PHE A 142 -13.00 -2.86 9.74
CA PHE A 142 -14.39 -2.50 9.49
C PHE A 142 -14.53 -1.41 8.43
N LYS A 143 -15.49 -1.60 7.52
CA LYS A 143 -15.92 -0.58 6.54
C LYS A 143 -17.18 0.08 7.06
N TRP A 144 -17.07 1.29 7.60
CA TRP A 144 -18.24 2.04 8.08
C TRP A 144 -18.99 2.76 6.94
N LEU A 145 -18.28 3.15 5.87
CA LEU A 145 -18.85 3.89 4.73
C LEU A 145 -18.34 3.34 3.39
N SER A 146 -19.22 3.31 2.39
CA SER A 146 -18.86 3.03 1.00
C SER A 146 -19.74 3.82 0.05
N ILE A 147 -19.11 4.61 -0.83
CA ILE A 147 -19.80 5.52 -1.76
C ILE A 147 -19.45 5.19 -3.21
N ASP A 148 -20.45 5.23 -4.08
CA ASP A 148 -20.32 5.31 -5.53
C ASP A 148 -20.50 6.75 -6.01
N TYR A 149 -19.42 7.36 -6.50
CA TYR A 149 -19.45 8.74 -6.98
C TYR A 149 -20.23 8.91 -8.30
N ASN A 150 -20.48 7.82 -9.03
CA ASN A 150 -21.16 7.86 -10.33
C ASN A 150 -22.67 7.65 -10.22
N ALA A 151 -23.17 7.17 -9.07
CA ALA A 151 -24.60 6.98 -8.84
C ALA A 151 -25.29 8.32 -8.48
N LYS A 152 -26.63 8.31 -8.43
CA LYS A 152 -27.45 9.50 -8.15
C LYS A 152 -28.20 9.35 -6.82
N GLY A 153 -28.43 10.47 -6.13
CA GLY A 153 -29.20 10.49 -4.89
C GLY A 153 -28.67 9.53 -3.81
N LEU A 154 -29.57 8.75 -3.21
CA LEU A 154 -29.26 7.77 -2.17
C LEU A 154 -28.58 6.50 -2.70
N ASP A 155 -28.67 6.23 -4.01
CA ASP A 155 -27.98 5.08 -4.66
C ASP A 155 -26.46 5.27 -4.69
N LYS A 156 -25.97 6.47 -4.35
CA LYS A 156 -24.56 6.71 -4.06
C LYS A 156 -24.06 5.88 -2.89
N ILE A 157 -24.92 5.51 -1.95
CA ILE A 157 -24.50 4.75 -0.77
C ILE A 157 -24.58 3.26 -1.09
N ARG A 158 -23.44 2.58 -0.98
CA ARG A 158 -23.33 1.12 -1.16
C ARG A 158 -23.66 0.41 0.15
N TRP A 159 -24.94 0.34 0.47
CA TRP A 159 -25.47 -0.21 1.73
C TRP A 159 -24.99 -1.64 2.02
N GLU A 160 -24.80 -2.45 0.97
CA GLU A 160 -24.29 -3.82 1.03
C GLU A 160 -22.81 -3.90 1.43
N ARG A 161 -22.05 -2.83 1.24
CA ARG A 161 -20.64 -2.73 1.63
C ARG A 161 -20.43 -1.98 2.93
N MET A 162 -21.43 -1.22 3.38
CA MET A 162 -21.42 -0.55 4.67
C MET A 162 -21.53 -1.56 5.81
N PHE A 163 -20.91 -1.24 6.94
CA PHE A 163 -20.90 -2.05 8.15
C PHE A 163 -20.46 -3.49 7.89
N THR A 164 -19.45 -3.68 7.06
CA THR A 164 -18.89 -5.01 6.74
C THR A 164 -17.49 -5.15 7.31
N THR A 165 -17.09 -6.39 7.61
CA THR A 165 -15.71 -6.68 7.98
C THR A 165 -14.78 -6.56 6.76
N VAL A 166 -13.50 -6.26 7.02
CA VAL A 166 -12.45 -6.24 5.99
C VAL A 166 -11.84 -7.63 5.81
N HIS A 167 -11.92 -8.47 6.84
CA HIS A 167 -11.35 -9.81 6.85
C HIS A 167 -12.45 -10.88 6.82
N GLY A 168 -12.16 -12.00 6.14
CA GLY A 168 -13.08 -13.13 5.97
C GLY A 168 -12.91 -13.79 4.60
N LYS A 169 -13.29 -15.06 4.48
CA LYS A 169 -13.43 -15.74 3.18
C LYS A 169 -14.85 -15.56 2.68
N GLY A 170 -15.03 -15.25 1.40
CA GLY A 170 -16.34 -15.08 0.77
C GLY A 170 -16.81 -13.62 0.69
N VAL A 171 -18.10 -13.44 0.40
CA VAL A 171 -18.72 -12.12 0.28
C VAL A 171 -18.98 -11.55 1.68
N PRO A 172 -18.53 -10.34 2.02
CA PRO A 172 -18.79 -9.74 3.32
C PRO A 172 -20.29 -9.51 3.56
N ASN A 173 -20.79 -9.89 4.74
CA ASN A 173 -22.17 -9.60 5.15
C ASN A 173 -22.27 -8.22 5.82
N SER A 174 -23.23 -7.41 5.39
CA SER A 174 -23.49 -6.08 5.97
C SER A 174 -24.26 -6.21 7.29
N TYR A 175 -23.73 -5.61 8.35
CA TYR A 175 -24.40 -5.52 9.64
C TYR A 175 -25.25 -4.25 9.78
N PHE A 176 -25.40 -3.46 8.71
CA PHE A 176 -26.09 -2.17 8.77
C PHE A 176 -27.56 -2.32 9.20
N THR A 177 -28.28 -3.30 8.65
CA THR A 177 -29.70 -3.52 8.98
C THR A 177 -29.88 -3.91 10.45
N HIS A 178 -29.00 -4.77 10.98
CA HIS A 178 -28.99 -5.16 12.38
C HIS A 178 -28.74 -3.95 13.29
N PHE A 179 -27.80 -3.08 12.92
CA PHE A 179 -27.52 -1.84 13.63
C PHE A 179 -28.75 -0.93 13.71
N ILE A 180 -29.46 -0.73 12.59
CA ILE A 180 -30.68 0.08 12.56
C ILE A 180 -31.79 -0.52 13.43
N ILE A 181 -31.99 -1.84 13.39
CA ILE A 181 -32.98 -2.52 14.23
C ILE A 181 -32.66 -2.31 15.72
N ILE A 182 -31.42 -2.51 16.13
CA ILE A 182 -30.98 -2.30 17.51
C ILE A 182 -31.18 -0.84 17.93
N LEU A 183 -30.84 0.11 17.05
CA LEU A 183 -31.03 1.54 17.30
C LEU A 183 -32.52 1.88 17.53
N ILE A 184 -33.41 1.37 16.68
CA ILE A 184 -34.85 1.59 16.80
C ILE A 184 -35.38 1.01 18.12
N LEU A 185 -35.01 -0.24 18.44
CA LEU A 185 -35.40 -0.90 19.69
C LEU A 185 -34.92 -0.13 20.91
N TYR A 186 -33.68 0.37 20.90
CA TYR A 186 -33.11 1.18 21.97
C TYR A 186 -33.91 2.47 22.19
N TYR A 187 -34.22 3.20 21.12
CA TYR A 187 -34.98 4.45 21.24
C TYR A 187 -36.41 4.21 21.73
N LEU A 188 -37.10 3.19 21.19
CA LEU A 188 -38.43 2.78 21.64
C LEU A 188 -38.43 2.41 23.12
N PHE A 189 -37.48 1.59 23.56
CA PHE A 189 -37.32 1.25 24.97
C PHE A 189 -37.09 2.49 25.83
N SER A 190 -36.19 3.39 25.43
CA SER A 190 -35.90 4.63 26.18
C SER A 190 -37.13 5.52 26.31
N PHE A 191 -37.96 5.59 25.27
CA PHE A 191 -39.18 6.37 25.24
C PHE A 191 -40.23 5.79 26.18
N LEU A 192 -40.47 4.48 26.11
CA LEU A 192 -41.40 3.79 27.01
C LEU A 192 -40.95 3.88 28.47
N TYR A 193 -39.66 3.65 28.75
CA TYR A 193 -39.10 3.75 30.09
C TYR A 193 -39.29 5.15 30.71
N LYS A 194 -39.06 6.21 29.93
CA LYS A 194 -39.31 7.60 30.37
C LYS A 194 -40.79 7.88 30.64
N LYS A 195 -41.70 7.26 29.88
CA LYS A 195 -43.15 7.39 30.08
C LYS A 195 -43.64 6.65 31.32
N TYR A 196 -43.07 5.48 31.65
CA TYR A 196 -43.41 4.70 32.84
C TYR A 196 -42.87 5.31 34.15
N LYS A 197 -41.82 6.12 34.07
CA LYS A 197 -41.21 6.79 35.24
C LYS A 197 -41.83 8.17 35.54
N LYS A 198 -42.73 8.64 34.69
CA LYS A 198 -43.62 9.80 34.91
C LYS A 198 -44.98 9.30 35.38
#